data_AF-A0A1Y5MV95-F1
#
_entry.id   AF-A0A1Y5MV95-F1
#
_cell.length_a   1.000
_cell.length_b   1.000
_cell.length_c   1.000
_cell.angle_alpha   90.00
_cell.angle_beta   90.00
_cell.angle_gamma   90.00
#
_symmetry.space_group_name_H-M   'P 1'
#
loop_
_entity.id
_entity.type
_entity.pdbx_description
1 polymer ?
#
loop_
_entity_poly.entity_id
_entity_poly.type
_entity_poly.pdbx_seq_one_letter_code
_entity_poly.pdbx_strand_id
1 'polypeptide(L)'
;MKYLASIEESIKDILLTPLGSRVMLPDYGSRLFDLIDRKVDDEFRADLACYVIEAVEKWEPRVKIDEVKLISLKDHRLNFKIILTSGNEIGIEI
;
A
#
# COMPACT_ATOMS: atom_id res chain seq x y z
N MET A 1 16.74 12.77 18.46
CA MET A 1 15.26 12.76 18.40
C MET A 1 14.88 12.92 16.93
N LYS A 2 14.58 11.82 16.22
CA LYS A 2 14.42 11.79 14.75
C LYS A 2 12.95 12.08 14.43
N TYR A 3 12.61 13.35 14.17
CA TYR A 3 11.24 13.88 14.08
C TYR A 3 10.57 13.74 12.70
N LEU A 4 11.04 12.82 11.86
CA LEU A 4 10.41 12.54 10.57
C LEU A 4 10.10 11.06 10.52
N ALA A 5 8.81 10.73 10.39
CA ALA A 5 8.40 9.38 10.03
C ALA A 5 9.18 8.97 8.78
N SER A 6 9.77 7.78 8.82
CA SER A 6 10.43 7.23 7.64
C SER A 6 9.42 7.08 6.51
N ILE A 7 9.89 7.13 5.26
CA ILE A 7 9.03 6.92 4.08
C ILE A 7 8.28 5.58 4.20
N GLU A 8 8.95 4.55 4.72
CA GLU A 8 8.36 3.23 4.95
C GLU A 8 7.22 3.27 5.97
N GLU A 9 7.38 3.98 7.10
CA GLU A 9 6.32 4.16 8.09
C GLU A 9 5.14 4.97 7.54
N SER A 10 5.42 6.01 6.76
CA SER A 10 4.40 6.83 6.10
C SER A 10 3.55 5.98 5.15
N ILE A 11 4.20 5.21 4.27
CA ILE A 11 3.52 4.29 3.35
C ILE A 11 2.70 3.25 4.11
N LYS A 12 3.25 2.67 5.18
CA LYS A 12 2.51 1.72 6.02
C LYS A 12 1.26 2.36 6.65
N ASP A 13 1.35 3.58 7.18
CA ASP A 13 0.19 4.29 7.74
C ASP A 13 -0.90 4.52 6.68
N ILE A 14 -0.53 4.94 5.47
CA ILE A 14 -1.46 5.15 4.35
C ILE A 14 -2.15 3.82 3.98
N LEU A 15 -1.37 2.76 3.79
CA LEU A 15 -1.90 1.48 3.30
C LEU A 15 -2.75 0.75 4.34
N LEU A 16 -2.39 0.83 5.62
CA LEU A 16 -3.12 0.21 6.74
C LEU A 16 -4.35 1.02 7.19
N THR A 17 -4.53 2.24 6.67
CA THR A 17 -5.72 3.04 6.99
C THR A 17 -6.83 2.77 5.95
N PRO A 18 -8.01 2.26 6.35
CA PRO A 18 -9.13 2.14 5.43
C PRO A 18 -9.67 3.52 5.03
N LEU A 19 -10.08 3.67 3.78
CA LEU A 19 -10.83 4.87 3.36
C LEU A 19 -12.10 5.05 4.20
N GLY A 20 -12.41 6.31 4.53
CA GLY A 20 -13.55 6.68 5.36
C GLY A 20 -13.36 6.49 6.88
N SER A 21 -12.24 5.89 7.31
CA SER A 21 -11.98 5.65 8.75
C SER A 21 -11.65 6.93 9.53
N ARG A 22 -11.03 7.92 8.89
CA ARG A 22 -10.68 9.20 9.53
C ARG A 22 -11.81 10.21 9.38
N VAL A 23 -12.47 10.54 10.49
CA VAL A 23 -13.64 11.45 10.55
C VAL A 23 -13.42 12.79 9.85
N MET A 24 -12.25 13.41 10.05
CA MET A 24 -11.94 14.73 9.49
C MET A 24 -11.20 14.67 8.14
N LEU A 25 -10.84 13.47 7.68
CA LEU A 25 -10.10 13.27 6.43
C LEU A 25 -10.49 11.92 5.80
N PRO A 26 -11.76 11.76 5.38
CA PRO A 26 -12.29 10.47 4.93
C PRO A 26 -11.59 9.94 3.68
N ASP A 27 -11.02 10.82 2.86
CA ASP A 27 -10.28 10.46 1.64
C ASP A 27 -8.88 9.86 1.91
N TYR A 28 -8.44 9.86 3.18
CA TYR A 28 -7.14 9.33 3.58
C TYR A 28 -7.19 7.82 3.79
N GLY A 29 -6.18 7.14 3.25
CA GLY A 29 -6.03 5.70 3.36
C GLY A 29 -5.91 5.02 2.01
N SER A 30 -6.25 3.74 1.98
CA SER A 30 -6.21 2.91 0.78
C SER A 30 -7.48 2.07 0.60
N ARG A 31 -7.71 1.64 -0.65
CA ARG A 31 -8.76 0.68 -1.03
C ARG A 31 -8.33 -0.77 -0.83
N LEU A 32 -7.20 -1.03 -0.18
CA LEU A 32 -6.72 -2.39 0.04
C LEU A 32 -7.70 -3.24 0.85
N PHE A 33 -8.48 -2.60 1.73
CA PHE A 33 -9.49 -3.28 2.52
C PHE A 33 -10.64 -3.84 1.68
N ASP A 34 -10.89 -3.29 0.49
CA ASP A 34 -11.88 -3.82 -0.47
C ASP A 34 -11.43 -5.13 -1.11
N LEU A 35 -10.14 -5.48 -0.97
CA LEU A 35 -9.57 -6.73 -1.45
C LEU A 35 -9.72 -7.89 -0.45
N ILE A 36 -10.13 -7.61 0.78
CA ILE A 36 -10.34 -8.64 1.79
C ILE A 36 -11.44 -9.60 1.30
N ASP A 37 -11.24 -10.90 1.54
CA ASP A 37 -12.13 -11.99 1.12
C ASP A 37 -12.34 -12.14 -0.39
N ARG A 38 -11.64 -11.37 -1.24
CA ARG A 38 -11.61 -11.62 -2.68
C ARG A 38 -10.73 -12.82 -3.02
N LYS A 39 -11.08 -13.50 -4.11
CA LYS A 39 -10.27 -14.56 -4.69
C LYS A 39 -8.95 -13.98 -5.21
N VAL A 40 -7.83 -14.66 -4.96
CA VAL A 40 -6.52 -14.27 -5.50
C VAL A 40 -6.35 -14.81 -6.93
N ASP A 41 -6.76 -14.00 -7.90
CA ASP A 41 -6.55 -14.19 -9.33
C ASP A 41 -5.71 -13.04 -9.92
N ASP A 42 -5.63 -12.95 -11.25
CA ASP A 42 -4.85 -11.91 -11.93
C ASP A 42 -5.51 -10.53 -11.82
N GLU A 43 -6.83 -10.47 -11.72
CA GLU A 43 -7.57 -9.23 -11.48
C GLU A 43 -7.27 -8.71 -10.07
N PHE A 44 -7.27 -9.58 -9.07
CA PHE A 44 -6.83 -9.23 -7.71
C PHE A 44 -5.42 -8.63 -7.68
N ARG A 45 -4.47 -9.20 -8.42
CA ARG A 45 -3.10 -8.68 -8.49
C ARG A 45 -3.03 -7.31 -9.14
N ALA A 46 -3.82 -7.09 -10.20
CA ALA A 46 -3.92 -5.81 -10.88
C ALA A 46 -4.55 -4.74 -9.97
N ASP A 47 -5.66 -5.07 -9.30
CA ASP A 47 -6.33 -4.17 -8.37
C ASP A 47 -5.44 -3.83 -7.17
N LEU A 48 -4.73 -4.82 -6.62
CA LEU A 48 -3.74 -4.61 -5.56
C LEU A 48 -2.70 -3.57 -5.98
N ALA A 49 -2.07 -3.76 -7.15
CA ALA A 49 -1.06 -2.84 -7.65
C ALA A 49 -1.65 -1.43 -7.85
N CYS A 50 -2.82 -1.35 -8.48
CA CYS A 50 -3.52 -0.09 -8.74
C CYS A 50 -3.81 0.66 -7.42
N TYR A 51 -4.41 -0.01 -6.44
CA TYR A 51 -4.82 0.62 -5.18
C TYR A 51 -3.63 1.06 -4.33
N VAL A 52 -2.53 0.30 -4.34
CA VAL A 52 -1.28 0.72 -3.66
C VAL A 52 -0.71 1.96 -4.33
N ILE A 53 -0.60 1.94 -5.66
CA ILE A 53 -0.02 3.05 -6.43
C ILE A 53 -0.83 4.33 -6.20
N GLU A 54 -2.14 4.28 -6.39
CA GLU A 54 -3.02 5.44 -6.21
C GLU A 54 -2.93 6.03 -4.79
N ALA A 55 -2.96 5.18 -3.76
CA ALA A 55 -2.93 5.65 -2.38
C ALA A 55 -1.59 6.33 -2.04
N VAL A 56 -0.48 5.72 -2.46
CA VAL A 56 0.87 6.25 -2.20
C VAL A 56 1.15 7.50 -3.02
N GLU A 57 0.80 7.53 -4.31
CA GLU A 57 0.99 8.74 -5.14
C GLU A 57 0.18 9.93 -4.64
N LYS A 58 -1.02 9.68 -4.10
CA LYS A 58 -1.89 10.73 -3.55
C LYS A 58 -1.34 11.33 -2.26
N TRP A 59 -0.84 10.49 -1.35
CA TRP A 59 -0.51 10.91 0.03
C TRP A 59 0.99 11.02 0.31
N GLU A 60 1.84 10.41 -0.49
CA GLU A 60 3.31 10.42 -0.33
C GLU A 60 4.00 10.82 -1.64
N PRO A 61 3.93 12.11 -2.06
CA PRO A 61 4.49 12.57 -3.33
C PRO A 61 6.03 12.54 -3.39
N ARG A 62 6.71 12.25 -2.26
CA ARG A 62 8.16 12.10 -2.21
C ARG A 62 8.65 10.79 -2.83
N VAL A 63 7.77 9.81 -3.01
CA VAL A 63 8.10 8.54 -3.67
C VAL A 63 7.37 8.40 -4.99
N LYS A 64 7.99 7.69 -5.92
CA LYS A 64 7.36 7.21 -7.15
C LYS A 64 7.50 5.70 -7.19
N ILE A 65 6.37 5.03 -7.39
CA ILE A 65 6.30 3.58 -7.50
C ILE A 65 6.52 3.23 -8.97
N ASP A 66 7.45 2.31 -9.21
CA ASP A 66 7.68 1.72 -10.53
C ASP A 66 6.82 0.46 -10.70
N GLU A 67 6.79 -0.39 -9.66
CA GLU A 67 6.09 -1.67 -9.73
C GLU A 67 5.62 -2.13 -8.34
N VAL A 68 4.47 -2.80 -8.29
CA VAL A 68 3.98 -3.51 -7.10
C VAL A 68 3.81 -4.97 -7.44
N LYS A 69 4.46 -5.85 -6.67
CA LYS A 69 4.44 -7.30 -6.88
C LYS A 69 3.92 -8.03 -5.66
N LEU A 70 2.84 -8.79 -5.83
CA LEU A 70 2.41 -9.76 -4.83
C LEU A 70 3.41 -10.92 -4.75
N ILE A 71 4.01 -11.13 -3.58
CA ILE A 71 4.99 -12.20 -3.34
C ILE A 71 4.28 -13.48 -2.91
N SER A 72 3.42 -13.37 -1.89
CA SER A 72 2.71 -14.52 -1.35
C SER A 72 1.47 -14.13 -0.57
N LEU A 73 0.52 -15.05 -0.54
CA LEU A 73 -0.60 -15.05 0.39
C LEU A 73 -0.47 -16.32 1.23
N LYS A 74 -0.07 -16.20 2.49
CA LYS A 74 0.09 -17.33 3.42
C LYS A 74 -0.40 -16.93 4.80
N ASP A 75 -0.99 -17.86 5.53
CA ASP A 75 -1.43 -17.67 6.92
C ASP A 75 -2.35 -16.46 7.12
N HIS A 76 -3.21 -16.17 6.13
CA HIS A 76 -4.10 -14.99 6.09
C HIS A 76 -3.37 -13.64 6.01
N ARG A 77 -2.10 -13.64 5.61
CA ARG A 77 -1.26 -12.45 5.45
C ARG A 77 -0.88 -12.25 3.99
N LEU A 78 -1.01 -11.03 3.54
CA LEU A 78 -0.69 -10.58 2.19
C LEU A 78 0.71 -9.96 2.20
N ASN A 79 1.64 -10.63 1.52
CA ASN A 79 3.01 -10.15 1.35
C ASN A 79 3.21 -9.61 -0.05
N PHE A 80 3.56 -8.34 -0.16
CA PHE A 80 3.89 -7.72 -1.44
C PHE A 80 5.09 -6.79 -1.32
N LYS A 81 5.73 -6.56 -2.46
CA LYS A 81 6.87 -5.67 -2.61
C LYS A 81 6.47 -4.47 -3.46
N ILE A 82 6.94 -3.31 -3.04
CA ILE A 82 6.87 -2.07 -3.79
C ILE A 82 8.29 -1.76 -4.26
N ILE A 83 8.46 -1.60 -5.57
CA ILE A 83 9.71 -1.20 -6.21
C ILE A 83 9.58 0.28 -6.54
N LEU A 84 10.48 1.10 -5.99
CA LEU A 84 10.50 2.53 -6.24
C LEU A 84 11.42 2.85 -7.41
N THR A 85 11.11 3.91 -8.16
CA THR A 85 11.98 4.40 -9.25
C THR A 85 13.38 4.78 -8.76
N SER A 86 13.52 5.14 -7.49
CA SER A 86 14.81 5.44 -6.85
C SER A 86 15.70 4.21 -6.63
N GLY A 87 15.24 3.00 -7.01
CA GLY A 87 15.97 1.74 -6.82
C GLY A 87 15.81 1.11 -5.43
N ASN A 88 14.98 1.70 -4.57
CA ASN A 88 14.67 1.14 -3.25
C ASN A 88 13.51 0.16 -3.34
N GLU A 89 13.62 -0.97 -2.65
CA GLU A 89 12.55 -1.95 -2.49
C GLU A 89 11.96 -1.86 -1.07
N ILE A 90 10.64 -1.79 -0.97
CA ILE A 90 9.92 -1.82 0.32
C ILE A 90 9.06 -3.08 0.35
N GLY A 91 9.35 -3.97 1.29
CA GLY A 91 8.51 -5.12 1.59
C GLY A 91 7.42 -4.74 2.58
N ILE A 92 6.17 -5.05 2.24
CA ILE A 92 5.01 -4.81 3.10
C ILE A 92 4.28 -6.12 3.32
N GLU A 93 3.91 -6.33 4.57
CA GLU A 93 3.14 -7.46 5.07
C GLU A 93 1.91 -6.90 5.77
N ILE A 94 0.72 -7.28 5.29
CA ILE A 94 -0.58 -6.89 5.84
C ILE A 94 -1.33 -8.14 6.28
#